data_AF-A0A852JBJ6-F1
#
_entry.id   AF-A0A852JBJ6-F1
#
_cell.length_a   1.000
_cell.length_b   1.000
_cell.length_c   1.000
_cell.angle_alpha   90.00
_cell.angle_beta   90.00
_cell.angle_gamma   90.00
#
_symmetry.space_group_name_H-M   'P 1'
#
loop_
_entity.id
_entity.type
_entity.pdbx_description
1 polymer ?
#
loop_
_entity_poly.entity_id
_entity_poly.type
_entity_poly.pdbx_seq_one_letter_code
_entity_poly.pdbx_strand_id
1 'polypeptide(L)' 'GVFPEPQQDAVIQVAAVVQRQGAPEPFLRVVFCLQHTAPILGCQVLSFDSERQLLQVG' A
#
# COMPACT_ATOMS: atom_id res chain seq x y z
N GLY A 1 -22.00 -1.08 -13.03
CA GLY A 1 -20.99 -0.57 -12.09
C GLY A 1 -20.36 0.66 -12.68
N VAL A 2 -19.81 1.53 -11.85
CA VAL A 2 -19.07 2.74 -12.27
C VAL A 2 -17.58 2.44 -12.13
N PHE A 3 -16.79 2.75 -13.14
CA PHE A 3 -15.33 2.60 -13.09
C PHE A 3 -14.72 3.79 -12.33
N PRO A 4 -13.65 3.60 -11.53
CA PRO A 4 -13.07 4.69 -10.76
C PRO A 4 -12.53 5.84 -11.62
N GLU A 5 -12.81 7.06 -11.22
CA GLU A 5 -12.32 8.30 -11.82
C GLU A 5 -11.33 9.01 -10.89
N PRO A 6 -10.13 9.43 -11.35
CA PRO A 6 -9.10 9.98 -10.46
C PRO A 6 -9.49 11.23 -9.67
N GLN A 7 -10.47 12.00 -10.15
CA GLN A 7 -10.95 13.21 -9.48
C GLN A 7 -12.06 12.93 -8.44
N GLN A 8 -12.62 11.73 -8.44
CA GLN A 8 -13.77 11.35 -7.62
C GLN A 8 -13.41 10.26 -6.60
N ASP A 9 -12.57 9.31 -7.00
CA ASP A 9 -12.29 8.10 -6.25
C ASP A 9 -10.84 8.11 -5.73
N ALA A 10 -10.71 8.12 -4.40
CA ALA A 10 -9.42 8.14 -3.72
C ALA A 10 -8.66 6.82 -3.85
N VAL A 11 -7.33 6.90 -3.87
CA VAL A 11 -6.45 5.73 -3.68
C VAL A 11 -6.48 5.33 -2.20
N ILE A 12 -7.07 4.16 -1.92
CA ILE A 12 -7.23 3.68 -0.54
C ILE A 12 -6.11 2.75 -0.08
N GLN A 13 -5.41 2.08 -1.01
CA GLN A 13 -4.32 1.16 -0.69
C GLN A 13 -3.27 1.12 -1.80
N VAL A 14 -2.00 1.02 -1.42
CA VAL A 14 -0.87 0.76 -2.32
C VAL A 14 -0.06 -0.38 -1.73
N ALA A 15 0.22 -1.42 -2.52
CA ALA A 15 1.04 -2.55 -2.10
C ALA A 15 2.34 -2.58 -2.91
N ALA A 16 3.46 -2.83 -2.24
CA ALA A 16 4.75 -2.97 -2.87
C ALA A 16 5.47 -4.23 -2.38
N VAL A 17 6.11 -4.93 -3.32
CA VAL A 17 6.95 -6.09 -3.06
C VAL A 17 8.30 -5.83 -3.70
N VAL A 18 9.37 -5.98 -2.93
CA VAL A 18 10.73 -5.75 -3.40
C VAL A 18 11.53 -7.03 -3.28
N GLN A 19 12.13 -7.44 -4.40
CA GLN A 19 12.96 -8.62 -4.50
C GLN A 19 14.27 -8.24 -5.20
N ARG A 20 15.38 -8.80 -4.70
CA ARG A 20 16.67 -8.68 -5.38
C ARG A 20 16.68 -9.62 -6.58
N GLN A 21 17.19 -9.17 -7.71
CA GLN A 21 17.29 -10.01 -8.91
C GLN A 21 18.01 -11.33 -8.58
N GLY A 22 17.40 -12.46 -8.96
CA GLY A 22 17.95 -13.80 -8.71
C GLY A 22 17.75 -14.35 -7.29
N ALA A 23 17.23 -13.57 -6.35
CA ALA A 23 16.85 -14.10 -5.03
C ALA A 23 15.63 -15.04 -5.16
N PRO A 24 15.54 -16.10 -4.33
CA PRO A 24 14.41 -17.01 -4.35
C PRO A 24 13.13 -16.37 -3.81
N GLU A 25 13.25 -15.34 -2.97
CA GLU A 25 12.15 -14.74 -2.23
C GLU A 25 12.31 -13.20 -2.13
N PRO A 26 11.20 -12.44 -2.04
CA PRO A 26 11.24 -11.00 -1.78
C PRO A 26 11.75 -10.71 -0.37
N PHE A 27 12.45 -9.59 -0.20
CA PHE A 27 12.94 -9.16 1.11
C PHE A 27 12.04 -8.11 1.77
N LEU A 28 11.13 -7.49 1.02
CA LEU A 28 10.17 -6.53 1.53
C LEU A 28 8.79 -6.79 0.94
N ARG A 29 7.79 -6.76 1.81
CA ARG A 29 6.36 -6.72 1.46
C ARG A 29 5.72 -5.65 2.33
N VAL A 30 5.16 -4.63 1.72
CA VAL A 30 4.54 -3.51 2.43
C VAL A 30 3.19 -3.16 1.81
N VAL A 31 2.22 -2.83 2.65
CA VAL A 31 0.92 -2.29 2.24
C VAL A 31 0.70 -0.97 2.97
N PHE A 32 0.50 0.09 2.20
CA PHE A 32 0.10 1.41 2.66
C PHE A 32 -1.42 1.47 2.58
N CYS A 33 -2.09 1.75 3.69
CA CYS A 33 -3.54 1.74 3.80
C CYS A 33 -4.05 3.11 4.28
N LEU A 34 -5.14 3.56 3.66
CA LEU A 34 -5.95 4.63 4.20
C LEU A 34 -6.76 4.04 5.36
N GLN A 35 -6.69 4.71 6.51
CA GLN A 35 -7.25 4.28 7.80
C GLN A 35 -6.59 3.00 8.37
N HIS A 36 -7.00 2.67 9.60
CA HIS A 36 -6.50 1.50 10.32
C HIS A 36 -6.80 0.20 9.55
N THR A 37 -5.75 -0.60 9.33
CA THR A 37 -5.85 -1.95 8.77
C THR A 37 -5.19 -2.94 9.71
N ALA A 38 -5.83 -4.09 9.95
CA ALA A 38 -5.29 -5.12 10.82
C ALA A 38 -3.95 -5.66 10.30
N PRO A 39 -3.04 -6.12 11.18
CA PRO A 39 -1.78 -6.70 10.76
C PRO A 39 -1.94 -7.88 9.80
N ILE A 40 -1.10 -7.94 8.77
CA ILE A 40 -1.03 -9.05 7.82
C ILE A 40 0.30 -9.78 8.04
N LEU A 41 0.24 -11.09 8.32
CA LEU A 41 1.42 -11.89 8.58
C LEU A 41 2.39 -11.86 7.39
N GLY A 42 3.66 -11.50 7.63
CA GLY A 42 4.68 -11.43 6.59
C GLY A 42 4.64 -10.16 5.73
N CYS A 43 3.82 -9.17 6.07
CA CYS A 43 3.79 -7.86 5.44
C CYS A 43 3.91 -6.75 6.49
N GLN A 44 4.62 -5.69 6.17
CA GLN A 44 4.53 -4.44 6.92
C GLN A 44 3.24 -3.72 6.50
N VAL A 45 2.37 -3.41 7.47
CA VAL A 45 1.14 -2.64 7.24
C VAL A 45 1.36 -1.24 7.79
N LEU A 46 1.21 -0.23 6.94
CA LEU A 46 1.33 1.18 7.29
C LEU A 46 -0.03 1.85 7.08
N SER A 47 -0.59 2.41 8.14
CA SER A 47 -1.90 3.08 8.10
C SER A 47 -1.76 4.59 8.20
N PHE A 48 -2.53 5.31 7.39
CA PHE A 48 -2.52 6.78 7.30
C PHE A 48 -3.92 7.36 7.41
N ASP A 49 -4.05 8.57 7.95
CA ASP A 49 -5.36 9.20 8.15
C ASP A 49 -5.89 9.90 6.90
N SER A 50 -5.01 10.15 5.91
CA SER A 50 -5.38 10.81 4.65
C SER A 50 -4.63 10.23 3.46
N GLU A 51 -5.24 10.30 2.27
CA GLU A 51 -4.62 9.90 1.00
C GLU A 51 -3.32 10.68 0.72
N ARG A 52 -3.28 11.97 1.07
CA ARG A 52 -2.06 12.77 0.94
C ARG A 52 -0.89 12.17 1.72
N GLN A 53 -1.11 11.77 2.97
CA GLN A 53 -0.07 11.15 3.78
C GLN A 53 0.34 9.80 3.20
N LEU A 54 -0.62 8.99 2.75
CA LEU A 54 -0.37 7.70 2.09
C LEU A 54 0.54 7.86 0.85
N LEU A 55 0.28 8.86 0.01
CA LEU A 55 1.01 9.09 -1.24
C LEU A 55 2.35 9.82 -1.09
N GLN A 56 2.56 10.55 0.01
CA GLN A 56 3.78 11.35 0.25
C GLN A 56 4.80 10.66 1.15
N VAL A 57 4.64 9.38 1.44
CA VAL A 57 5.59 8.65 2.27
C VAL A 57 6.99 8.71 1.64
N GLY A 58 7.90 9.39 2.35
CA GLY A 58 9.32 9.53 2.04
C GLY A 58 10.15 9.28 3.28
#